data_AF-A0A9P9FNH4-F1
#
_entry.id   AF-A0A9P9FNH4-F1
#
_cell.length_a   1.000
_cell.length_b   1.000
_cell.length_c   1.000
_cell.angle_alpha   90.00
_cell.angle_beta   90.00
_cell.angle_gamma   90.00
#
_symmetry.space_group_name_H-M   'P 1'
#
loop_
_entity.id
_entity.type
_entity.pdbx_description
1 polymer ?
#
loop_
_entity_poly.entity_id
_entity_poly.type
_entity_poly.pdbx_seq_one_letter_code
_entity_poly.pdbx_strand_id
1 'polypeptide(L)'
;MTATRNSVAKSKPRLKQTTISSASFKSTATPSLPLNAKVRKVTKSDKASKVNKRPNTRPKTCTSSSDATERVETDVLMSIYPIHLANIASQRKNHEYRNYRLRNGVERLWFYETGGTKQDKGRAAITHIATIPSDVRRPQGTVPEEPVGIGNADFNAGLMSAKFGYPIIELYELVEPIPLDKMKKEWGMGGAPMGWSYVKKNMWQARWGEDDESREGKVKRVF
;
A
#
# COMPACT_ATOMS: atom_id res chain seq x y z
N MET A 1 42.44 23.38 -57.92
CA MET A 1 42.06 21.96 -58.13
C MET A 1 42.61 21.21 -56.92
N THR A 2 41.87 20.62 -55.98
CA THR A 2 40.59 19.91 -56.00
C THR A 2 40.04 19.89 -54.57
N ALA A 3 38.76 20.21 -54.40
CA ALA A 3 38.01 19.98 -53.17
C ALA A 3 37.50 18.54 -53.15
N THR A 4 37.53 17.86 -52.00
CA THR A 4 36.74 16.63 -51.79
C THR A 4 36.05 16.69 -50.44
N ARG A 5 34.76 17.05 -50.48
CA ARG A 5 33.74 16.70 -49.48
C ARG A 5 33.54 15.18 -49.53
N ASN A 6 33.40 14.54 -48.38
CA ASN A 6 32.62 13.30 -48.29
C ASN A 6 31.83 13.23 -46.98
N SER A 7 30.59 12.81 -47.15
CA SER A 7 29.49 12.80 -46.19
C SER A 7 28.91 11.39 -46.11
N VAL A 8 28.11 11.13 -45.06
CA VAL A 8 27.13 10.00 -44.91
C VAL A 8 27.78 8.68 -44.43
N ALA A 9 27.24 7.86 -43.53
CA ALA A 9 26.05 7.84 -42.66
C ALA A 9 26.34 6.99 -41.43
N LYS A 10 25.65 7.29 -40.31
CA LYS A 10 25.58 6.43 -39.12
C LYS A 10 24.61 5.27 -39.37
N SER A 11 25.08 4.03 -39.30
CA SER A 11 24.26 2.81 -39.29
C SER A 11 23.85 2.46 -37.85
N LYS A 12 22.55 2.45 -37.56
CA LYS A 12 21.97 1.97 -36.29
C LYS A 12 21.95 0.43 -36.27
N PRO A 13 22.32 -0.25 -35.16
CA PRO A 13 22.11 -1.69 -35.03
C PRO A 13 20.65 -2.02 -34.73
N ARG A 14 20.10 -2.95 -35.52
CA ARG A 14 18.75 -3.52 -35.45
C ARG A 14 18.76 -4.70 -34.47
N LEU A 15 18.24 -4.51 -33.26
CA LEU A 15 18.04 -5.61 -32.29
C LEU A 15 16.85 -6.47 -32.73
N LYS A 16 17.12 -7.76 -32.95
CA LYS A 16 16.13 -8.76 -33.34
C LYS A 16 15.29 -9.14 -32.11
N GLN A 17 13.97 -8.99 -32.23
CA GLN A 17 12.99 -9.59 -31.33
C GLN A 17 13.14 -11.12 -31.35
N THR A 18 13.15 -11.73 -30.17
CA THR A 18 12.89 -13.16 -30.00
C THR A 18 11.60 -13.36 -29.22
N THR A 19 10.81 -14.26 -29.78
CA THR A 19 9.38 -14.49 -29.62
C THR A 19 9.01 -15.10 -28.27
N ILE A 20 7.85 -14.68 -27.78
CA ILE A 20 7.13 -15.21 -26.62
C ILE A 20 6.55 -16.59 -26.98
N SER A 21 6.78 -17.61 -26.16
CA SER A 21 6.01 -18.87 -26.19
C SER A 21 4.81 -18.76 -25.26
N SER A 22 3.64 -18.99 -25.85
CA SER A 22 2.31 -19.02 -25.26
C SER A 22 1.90 -20.46 -24.87
N ALA A 23 1.07 -20.57 -23.83
CA ALA A 23 0.03 -21.58 -23.55
C ALA A 23 -0.09 -21.81 -22.03
N SER A 24 -1.25 -22.02 -21.39
CA SER A 24 -2.66 -21.95 -21.76
C SER A 24 -3.46 -22.01 -20.46
N PHE A 25 -4.35 -21.06 -20.21
CA PHE A 25 -5.33 -21.14 -19.13
C PHE A 25 -6.56 -21.93 -19.61
N LYS A 26 -6.92 -23.00 -18.90
CA LYS A 26 -8.22 -23.66 -19.06
C LYS A 26 -9.19 -23.12 -18.02
N SER A 27 -10.22 -22.43 -18.52
CA SER A 27 -11.43 -22.05 -17.80
C SER A 27 -12.47 -23.16 -17.95
N THR A 28 -13.17 -23.51 -16.87
CA THR A 28 -14.40 -24.31 -16.94
C THR A 28 -15.43 -23.76 -15.96
N ALA A 29 -16.64 -23.63 -16.49
CA ALA A 29 -17.78 -22.93 -15.96
C ALA A 29 -18.56 -23.69 -14.87
N THR A 30 -19.38 -22.91 -14.16
CA THR A 30 -20.46 -23.27 -13.23
C THR A 30 -21.52 -24.19 -13.85
N PRO A 31 -22.27 -24.93 -13.01
CA PRO A 31 -23.72 -24.85 -13.14
C PRO A 31 -24.48 -24.70 -11.80
N SER A 32 -25.75 -24.39 -11.95
CA SER A 32 -26.78 -23.80 -11.08
C SER A 32 -27.39 -24.67 -9.97
N LEU A 33 -28.11 -23.97 -9.08
CA LEU A 33 -28.97 -24.38 -7.95
C LEU A 33 -29.99 -25.51 -8.23
N PRO A 34 -30.61 -26.07 -7.16
CA PRO A 34 -32.04 -25.76 -6.99
C PRO A 34 -32.48 -25.40 -5.55
N LEU A 35 -33.61 -24.69 -5.53
CA LEU A 35 -34.43 -24.32 -4.38
C LEU A 35 -34.88 -25.53 -3.54
N ASN A 36 -35.05 -25.31 -2.23
CA ASN A 36 -36.09 -26.05 -1.51
C ASN A 36 -36.81 -25.15 -0.49
N ALA A 37 -38.10 -24.98 -0.75
CA ALA A 37 -39.05 -24.29 0.11
C ALA A 37 -39.61 -25.27 1.14
N LYS A 38 -39.76 -24.84 2.39
CA LYS A 38 -40.67 -25.51 3.33
C LYS A 38 -41.49 -24.50 4.12
N VAL A 39 -42.73 -24.39 3.66
CA VAL A 39 -43.90 -23.78 4.31
C VAL A 39 -44.24 -24.56 5.59
N ARG A 40 -44.55 -23.87 6.70
CA ARG A 40 -45.52 -24.34 7.71
C ARG A 40 -46.24 -23.17 8.42
N LYS A 41 -47.54 -23.07 8.08
CA LYS A 41 -48.76 -22.60 8.76
C LYS A 41 -48.69 -21.72 10.04
N VAL A 42 -49.28 -20.51 9.89
CA VAL A 42 -50.49 -19.95 10.56
C VAL A 42 -50.70 -20.20 12.06
N THR A 43 -50.83 -19.11 12.84
CA THR A 43 -52.08 -18.69 13.53
C THR A 43 -51.97 -17.25 14.06
N LYS A 44 -53.05 -16.46 13.85
CA LYS A 44 -53.35 -15.21 14.57
C LYS A 44 -54.08 -15.55 15.87
N SER A 45 -53.80 -14.81 16.94
CA SER A 45 -54.82 -14.39 17.91
C SER A 45 -54.31 -13.23 18.77
N ASP A 46 -55.13 -12.17 18.83
CA ASP A 46 -55.01 -11.05 19.74
C ASP A 46 -55.33 -11.48 21.18
N LYS A 47 -54.63 -10.92 22.17
CA LYS A 47 -55.19 -10.57 23.50
C LYS A 47 -54.25 -9.65 24.29
N ALA A 48 -54.82 -8.53 24.74
CA ALA A 48 -54.22 -7.58 25.66
C ALA A 48 -54.13 -8.15 27.09
N SER A 49 -53.06 -7.82 27.84
CA SER A 49 -53.12 -7.58 29.29
C SER A 49 -51.83 -6.92 29.84
N LYS A 50 -52.06 -5.88 30.66
CA LYS A 50 -51.17 -5.16 31.60
C LYS A 50 -50.05 -6.00 32.23
N VAL A 51 -48.85 -5.42 32.40
CA VAL A 51 -48.10 -5.37 33.69
C VAL A 51 -47.04 -4.24 33.65
N ASN A 52 -47.05 -3.41 34.71
CA ASN A 52 -46.06 -2.41 35.09
C ASN A 52 -44.67 -3.04 35.38
N LYS A 53 -43.59 -2.55 34.76
CA LYS A 53 -42.23 -2.65 35.30
C LYS A 53 -41.42 -1.38 35.01
N ARG A 54 -41.08 -0.66 36.09
CA ARG A 54 -40.09 0.43 36.11
C ARG A 54 -38.75 -0.07 35.56
N PRO A 55 -38.07 0.65 34.65
CA PRO A 55 -36.65 0.40 34.42
C PRO A 55 -35.84 1.16 35.48
N ASN A 56 -35.41 0.45 36.53
CA ASN A 56 -34.25 0.83 37.31
C ASN A 56 -33.02 0.26 36.59
N THR A 57 -32.38 1.08 35.77
CA THR A 57 -31.07 0.75 35.20
C THR A 57 -30.15 1.93 35.44
N ARG A 58 -29.24 1.71 36.41
CA ARG A 58 -28.02 2.47 36.64
C ARG A 58 -27.46 3.01 35.32
N PRO A 59 -26.99 4.27 35.26
CA PRO A 59 -26.21 4.70 34.12
C PRO A 59 -25.03 3.75 34.00
N LYS A 60 -25.03 2.96 32.92
CA LYS A 60 -23.79 2.39 32.41
C LYS A 60 -22.98 3.60 32.00
N THR A 61 -22.11 4.06 32.87
CA THR A 61 -20.97 4.88 32.49
C THR A 61 -20.21 4.00 31.51
N CYS A 62 -20.52 4.16 30.23
CA CYS A 62 -19.58 3.85 29.19
C CYS A 62 -18.41 4.78 29.47
N THR A 63 -17.44 4.27 30.23
CA THR A 63 -16.08 4.79 30.19
C THR A 63 -15.71 4.69 28.72
N SER A 64 -15.86 5.80 28.00
CA SER A 64 -15.31 5.97 26.68
C SER A 64 -13.84 5.61 26.84
N SER A 65 -13.44 4.51 26.23
CA SER A 65 -12.04 4.17 26.02
C SER A 65 -11.44 5.26 25.13
N SER A 66 -11.09 6.39 25.74
CA SER A 66 -10.39 7.51 25.12
C SER A 66 -8.95 7.16 24.73
N ASP A 67 -8.56 5.90 24.89
CA ASP A 67 -7.31 5.31 24.40
C ASP A 67 -7.52 4.48 23.11
N ALA A 68 -8.54 4.84 22.33
CA ALA A 68 -8.65 4.40 20.94
C ALA A 68 -7.58 5.12 20.10
N THR A 69 -6.32 4.68 20.28
CA THR A 69 -5.07 5.12 19.63
C THR A 69 -5.27 6.10 18.48
N GLU A 70 -5.04 7.38 18.74
CA GLU A 70 -5.04 8.43 17.73
C GLU A 70 -4.11 8.01 16.57
N ARG A 71 -4.63 8.10 15.33
CA ARG A 71 -3.91 7.71 14.12
C ARG A 71 -3.56 8.97 13.33
N VAL A 72 -2.41 8.95 12.67
CA VAL A 72 -1.94 10.04 11.82
C VAL A 72 -2.44 9.77 10.40
N GLU A 73 -3.48 10.48 9.97
CA GLU A 73 -4.15 10.22 8.68
C GLU A 73 -3.30 10.57 7.46
N THR A 74 -2.24 11.36 7.65
CA THR A 74 -1.27 11.72 6.63
C THR A 74 -0.22 10.61 6.38
N ASP A 75 -0.16 9.60 7.24
CA ASP A 75 0.87 8.56 7.24
C ASP A 75 0.26 7.16 7.16
N VAL A 76 0.62 6.41 6.12
CA VAL A 76 0.11 5.06 5.86
C VAL A 76 1.22 4.03 5.98
N LEU A 77 1.01 3.02 6.81
CA LEU A 77 1.84 1.82 6.92
C LEU A 77 1.35 0.73 5.97
N MET A 78 2.27 0.17 5.19
CA MET A 78 2.00 -0.94 4.28
C MET A 78 3.23 -1.84 4.09
N SER A 79 2.99 -3.09 3.68
CA SER A 79 4.07 -4.03 3.38
C SER A 79 4.62 -3.85 1.96
N ILE A 80 5.93 -4.10 1.80
CA ILE A 80 6.64 -4.10 0.52
C ILE A 80 7.65 -5.26 0.46
N TYR A 81 7.86 -5.82 -0.74
CA TYR A 81 8.92 -6.80 -0.96
C TYR A 81 10.31 -6.14 -1.05
N PRO A 82 11.38 -6.82 -0.57
CA PRO A 82 12.73 -6.23 -0.54
C PRO A 82 13.21 -5.78 -1.92
N ILE A 83 13.01 -6.60 -2.97
CA ILE A 83 13.31 -6.21 -4.35
C ILE A 83 12.65 -4.89 -4.79
N HIS A 84 11.40 -4.64 -4.40
CA HIS A 84 10.72 -3.40 -4.79
C HIS A 84 11.25 -2.20 -4.01
N LEU A 85 11.52 -2.40 -2.72
CA LEU A 85 12.13 -1.38 -1.88
C LEU A 85 13.54 -1.00 -2.36
N ALA A 86 14.36 -1.99 -2.73
CA ALA A 86 15.69 -1.76 -3.32
C ALA A 86 15.62 -1.01 -4.65
N ASN A 87 14.63 -1.31 -5.49
CA ASN A 87 14.40 -0.56 -6.73
C ASN A 87 13.97 0.89 -6.48
N ILE A 88 13.20 1.15 -5.41
CA ILE A 88 12.85 2.52 -5.00
C ILE A 88 14.08 3.25 -4.47
N ALA A 89 14.85 2.61 -3.57
CA ALA A 89 16.06 3.19 -2.98
C ALA A 89 17.13 3.54 -4.03
N SER A 90 17.22 2.75 -5.11
CA SER A 90 18.09 3.03 -6.27
C SER A 90 17.45 3.94 -7.32
N GLN A 91 16.29 4.53 -7.03
CA GLN A 91 15.49 5.40 -7.92
C GLN A 91 15.11 4.78 -9.27
N ARG A 92 15.25 3.45 -9.42
CA ARG A 92 14.82 2.71 -10.62
C ARG A 92 13.30 2.54 -10.67
N LYS A 93 12.64 2.55 -9.51
CA LYS A 93 11.19 2.55 -9.36
C LYS A 93 10.77 3.86 -8.70
N ASN A 94 10.05 4.70 -9.43
CA ASN A 94 9.66 6.05 -8.99
C ASN A 94 8.19 6.17 -8.58
N HIS A 95 7.40 5.10 -8.73
CA HIS A 95 6.02 5.04 -8.27
C HIS A 95 5.77 3.77 -7.46
N GLU A 96 5.01 3.89 -6.38
CA GLU A 96 4.36 2.75 -5.73
C GLU A 96 3.00 2.48 -6.42
N TYR A 97 2.63 1.22 -6.63
CA TYR A 97 1.39 0.85 -7.33
C TYR A 97 0.47 0.03 -6.43
N ARG A 98 -0.81 0.43 -6.33
CA ARG A 98 -1.83 -0.31 -5.56
C ARG A 98 -3.15 -0.43 -6.31
N ASN A 99 -3.89 -1.49 -6.01
CA ASN A 99 -5.24 -1.72 -6.53
C ASN A 99 -6.31 -0.90 -5.79
N TYR A 100 -5.99 -0.35 -4.61
CA TYR A 100 -6.83 0.55 -3.83
C TYR A 100 -6.33 2.00 -3.90
N ARG A 101 -7.24 2.95 -3.70
CA ARG A 101 -6.95 4.38 -3.64
C ARG A 101 -6.72 4.81 -2.19
N LEU A 102 -5.59 5.43 -1.89
CA LEU A 102 -5.39 6.11 -0.61
C LEU A 102 -6.19 7.42 -0.57
N ARG A 103 -6.54 7.87 0.63
CA ARG A 103 -7.22 9.15 0.83
C ARG A 103 -6.33 10.31 0.31
N ASN A 104 -6.98 11.38 -0.13
CA ASN A 104 -6.30 12.66 -0.31
C ASN A 104 -5.80 13.15 1.07
N GLY A 105 -4.65 13.80 1.10
CA GLY A 105 -3.98 14.19 2.35
C GLY A 105 -2.97 13.16 2.87
N VAL A 106 -2.94 11.93 2.33
CA VAL A 106 -1.83 11.02 2.64
C VAL A 106 -0.56 11.53 1.97
N GLU A 107 0.49 11.71 2.76
CA GLU A 107 1.77 12.31 2.36
C GLU A 107 2.93 11.34 2.53
N ARG A 108 2.78 10.31 3.37
CA ARG A 108 3.86 9.42 3.75
C ARG A 108 3.45 7.96 3.70
N LEU A 109 4.33 7.14 3.12
CA LEU A 109 4.20 5.68 3.04
C LEU A 109 5.30 5.05 3.88
N TRP A 110 4.91 4.45 5.01
CA TRP A 110 5.80 3.68 5.88
C TRP A 110 5.85 2.26 5.34
N PHE A 111 7.05 1.83 4.96
CA PHE A 111 7.28 0.53 4.37
C PHE A 111 7.74 -0.48 5.42
N TYR A 112 6.86 -1.45 5.69
CA TYR A 112 7.24 -2.71 6.29
C TYR A 112 7.89 -3.59 5.22
N GLU A 113 9.20 -3.70 5.27
CA GLU A 113 9.96 -4.63 4.43
C GLU A 113 9.67 -6.06 4.91
N THR A 114 9.05 -6.86 4.06
CA THR A 114 8.72 -8.26 4.37
C THR A 114 9.98 -9.10 4.59
N GLY A 115 9.83 -10.33 5.10
CA GLY A 115 10.96 -11.28 5.21
C GLY A 115 11.52 -11.74 3.86
N GLY A 116 10.89 -11.38 2.75
CA GLY A 116 11.34 -11.69 1.41
C GLY A 116 11.19 -13.18 1.03
N THR A 117 12.08 -13.64 0.16
CA THR A 117 12.16 -15.03 -0.32
C THR A 117 13.44 -15.70 0.18
N LYS A 118 13.69 -16.96 -0.19
CA LYS A 118 14.95 -17.64 0.17
C LYS A 118 16.16 -16.97 -0.46
N GLN A 119 16.00 -16.42 -1.67
CA GLN A 119 17.04 -15.80 -2.48
C GLN A 119 17.21 -14.32 -2.17
N ASP A 120 16.10 -13.63 -1.87
CA ASP A 120 16.07 -12.21 -1.54
C ASP A 120 15.49 -12.05 -0.13
N LYS A 121 16.35 -12.19 0.88
CA LYS A 121 15.95 -12.09 2.29
C LYS A 121 15.74 -10.63 2.65
N GLY A 122 14.57 -10.33 3.21
CA GLY A 122 14.27 -9.00 3.73
C GLY A 122 14.41 -8.90 5.24
N ARG A 123 14.16 -7.70 5.76
CA ARG A 123 14.37 -7.35 7.17
C ARG A 123 13.21 -7.68 8.12
N ALA A 124 12.01 -7.99 7.60
CA ALA A 124 10.81 -8.22 8.42
C ALA A 124 10.56 -7.09 9.45
N ALA A 125 10.70 -5.85 9.00
CA ALA A 125 10.69 -4.65 9.83
C ALA A 125 10.17 -3.44 9.05
N ILE A 126 9.67 -2.42 9.75
CA ILE A 126 9.53 -1.10 9.16
C ILE A 126 10.92 -0.51 9.01
N THR A 127 11.29 -0.14 7.80
CA THR A 127 12.67 0.28 7.49
C THR A 127 12.73 1.61 6.77
N HIS A 128 11.70 1.97 6.00
CA HIS A 128 11.73 3.19 5.22
C HIS A 128 10.41 3.94 5.27
N ILE A 129 10.50 5.25 5.01
CA ILE A 129 9.37 6.15 4.88
C ILE A 129 9.55 6.90 3.57
N ALA A 130 8.66 6.68 2.61
CA ALA A 130 8.60 7.46 1.38
C ALA A 130 7.64 8.64 1.53
N THR A 131 7.98 9.78 0.97
CA THR A 131 7.04 10.90 0.82
C THR A 131 6.39 10.85 -0.55
N ILE A 132 5.13 11.25 -0.61
CA ILE A 132 4.30 11.36 -1.81
C ILE A 132 3.55 12.69 -1.77
N PRO A 133 3.16 13.28 -2.91
CA PRO A 133 2.30 14.46 -2.93
C PRO A 133 0.94 14.14 -2.27
N SER A 134 0.39 15.08 -1.53
CA SER A 134 -0.85 14.90 -0.75
C SER A 134 -2.10 14.66 -1.62
N ASP A 135 -2.09 15.13 -2.86
CA ASP A 135 -3.22 15.16 -3.79
C ASP A 135 -3.03 14.31 -5.07
N VAL A 136 -1.81 13.85 -5.37
CA VAL A 136 -1.53 13.10 -6.60
C VAL A 136 -1.77 11.60 -6.43
N ARG A 137 -2.74 11.07 -7.18
CA ARG A 137 -3.12 9.64 -7.20
C ARG A 137 -3.35 9.20 -8.65
N ARG A 138 -2.28 8.84 -9.36
CA ARG A 138 -2.30 8.63 -10.82
C ARG A 138 -3.15 7.40 -11.19
N PRO A 139 -4.26 7.53 -11.94
CA PRO A 139 -4.88 6.36 -12.56
C PRO A 139 -3.99 5.79 -13.67
N GLN A 140 -4.30 4.56 -14.10
CA GLN A 140 -3.64 3.93 -15.25
C GLN A 140 -3.67 4.86 -16.48
N GLY A 141 -2.57 4.89 -17.23
CA GLY A 141 -2.39 5.71 -18.43
C GLY A 141 -1.94 7.15 -18.16
N THR A 142 -1.77 7.56 -16.89
CA THR A 142 -1.44 8.94 -16.52
C THR A 142 -0.11 9.10 -15.80
N VAL A 143 0.63 8.01 -15.60
CA VAL A 143 1.97 8.06 -15.02
C VAL A 143 2.94 8.62 -16.08
N PRO A 144 3.77 9.63 -15.75
CA PRO A 144 4.77 10.14 -16.68
C PRO A 144 5.73 9.04 -17.18
N GLU A 145 6.07 9.06 -18.46
CA GLU A 145 7.07 8.15 -19.03
C GLU A 145 8.50 8.55 -18.64
N GLU A 146 8.72 9.85 -18.38
CA GLU A 146 10.00 10.40 -17.92
C GLU A 146 9.87 11.04 -16.52
N PRO A 147 10.82 10.77 -15.59
CA PRO A 147 11.91 9.82 -15.74
C PRO A 147 11.41 8.38 -15.81
N VAL A 148 12.10 7.54 -16.60
CA VAL A 148 11.75 6.12 -16.75
C VAL A 148 11.78 5.41 -15.39
N GLY A 149 10.65 4.78 -15.03
CA GLY A 149 10.50 3.99 -13.81
C GLY A 149 10.04 2.56 -14.10
N ILE A 150 10.56 1.60 -13.34
CA ILE A 150 10.13 0.20 -13.39
C ILE A 150 8.62 0.11 -13.13
N GLY A 151 7.91 -0.39 -14.14
CA GLY A 151 6.47 -0.59 -14.13
C GLY A 151 5.65 0.58 -14.72
N ASN A 152 6.25 1.72 -15.09
CA ASN A 152 5.50 2.86 -15.64
C ASN A 152 4.75 2.47 -16.92
N ALA A 153 5.45 1.87 -17.89
CA ALA A 153 4.88 1.43 -19.15
C ALA A 153 3.81 0.35 -18.95
N ASP A 154 4.11 -0.69 -18.16
CA ASP A 154 3.17 -1.79 -17.89
C ASP A 154 1.91 -1.32 -17.15
N PHE A 155 2.06 -0.39 -16.19
CA PHE A 155 0.95 0.22 -15.49
C PHE A 155 0.08 1.06 -16.43
N ASN A 156 0.71 1.88 -17.28
CA ASN A 156 -0.02 2.71 -18.25
C ASN A 156 -0.74 1.89 -19.32
N ALA A 157 -0.16 0.77 -19.74
CA ALA A 157 -0.77 -0.18 -20.66
C ALA A 157 -1.85 -1.06 -20.02
N GLY A 158 -2.12 -0.92 -18.71
CA GLY A 158 -3.13 -1.72 -18.00
C GLY A 158 -2.74 -3.18 -17.79
N LEU A 159 -1.45 -3.51 -17.91
CA LEU A 159 -0.93 -4.88 -17.74
C LEU A 159 -0.76 -5.29 -16.27
N MET A 160 -0.87 -4.32 -15.36
CA MET A 160 -0.80 -4.53 -13.92
C MET A 160 -2.20 -4.54 -13.30
N SER A 161 -2.39 -5.33 -12.24
CA SER A 161 -3.64 -5.34 -11.46
C SER A 161 -3.84 -4.08 -10.60
N ALA A 162 -2.79 -3.27 -10.45
CA ALA A 162 -2.84 -2.00 -9.74
C ALA A 162 -3.63 -0.95 -10.54
N LYS A 163 -4.37 -0.10 -9.83
CA LYS A 163 -5.23 0.94 -10.42
C LYS A 163 -4.72 2.35 -10.16
N PHE A 164 -3.87 2.51 -9.15
CA PHE A 164 -3.34 3.80 -8.71
C PHE A 164 -1.82 3.75 -8.57
N GLY A 165 -1.14 4.76 -9.11
CA GLY A 165 0.28 5.03 -8.95
C GLY A 165 0.51 6.24 -8.04
N TYR A 166 1.43 6.08 -7.09
CA TYR A 166 1.82 7.09 -6.11
C TYR A 166 3.26 7.49 -6.39
N PRO A 167 3.52 8.72 -6.89
CA PRO A 167 4.88 9.16 -7.16
C PRO A 167 5.64 9.30 -5.84
N ILE A 168 6.81 8.68 -5.78
CA ILE A 168 7.71 8.75 -4.62
C ILE A 168 8.67 9.91 -4.88
N ILE A 169 8.57 10.96 -4.05
CA ILE A 169 9.34 12.19 -4.19
C ILE A 169 10.62 12.16 -3.35
N GLU A 170 10.56 11.62 -2.14
CA GLU A 170 11.73 11.41 -1.28
C GLU A 170 11.63 10.05 -0.59
N LEU A 171 12.78 9.52 -0.18
CA LEU A 171 12.85 8.29 0.60
C LEU A 171 13.76 8.49 1.80
N TYR A 172 13.29 8.07 2.96
CA TYR A 172 14.03 8.07 4.21
C TYR A 172 14.19 6.64 4.71
N GLU A 173 15.38 6.31 5.21
CA GLU A 173 15.64 5.08 5.94
C GLU A 173 15.62 5.36 7.45
N LEU A 174 14.91 4.53 8.22
CA LEU A 174 14.94 4.58 9.67
C LEU A 174 16.33 4.18 10.17
N VAL A 175 16.92 5.00 11.03
CA VAL A 175 18.22 4.70 11.68
C VAL A 175 18.12 3.42 12.50
N GLU A 176 17.00 3.24 13.20
CA GLU A 176 16.67 2.01 13.91
C GLU A 176 15.38 1.42 13.32
N PRO A 177 15.49 0.36 12.50
CA PRO A 177 14.34 -0.36 11.98
C PRO A 177 13.42 -0.89 13.08
N ILE A 178 12.13 -1.01 12.78
CA ILE A 178 11.13 -1.47 13.74
C ILE A 178 10.75 -2.93 13.41
N PRO A 179 11.35 -3.93 14.06
CA PRO A 179 11.00 -5.33 13.82
C PRO A 179 9.59 -5.65 14.29
N LEU A 180 9.01 -6.70 13.73
CA LEU A 180 7.63 -7.12 13.99
C LEU A 180 7.31 -7.31 15.49
N ASP A 181 8.26 -7.85 16.23
CA ASP A 181 8.18 -8.11 17.67
C ASP A 181 8.13 -6.80 18.47
N LYS A 182 8.88 -5.77 18.05
CA LYS A 182 8.79 -4.42 18.60
C LYS A 182 7.43 -3.78 18.26
N MET A 183 6.95 -3.95 17.03
CA MET A 183 5.60 -3.51 16.60
C MET A 183 4.49 -4.06 17.49
N LYS A 184 4.57 -5.36 17.81
CA LYS A 184 3.62 -6.07 18.70
C LYS A 184 3.71 -5.57 20.13
N LYS A 185 4.92 -5.46 20.68
CA LYS A 185 5.17 -5.15 22.09
C LYS A 185 4.87 -3.68 22.43
N GLU A 186 5.38 -2.75 21.64
CA GLU A 186 5.32 -1.31 21.99
C GLU A 186 4.05 -0.64 21.49
N TRP A 187 3.49 -1.12 20.37
CA TRP A 187 2.33 -0.50 19.74
C TRP A 187 1.14 -1.45 19.60
N GLY A 188 1.16 -2.63 20.22
CA GLY A 188 0.02 -3.55 20.24
C GLY A 188 -0.46 -3.95 18.84
N MET A 189 0.43 -4.03 17.86
CA MET A 189 0.06 -4.40 16.50
C MET A 189 -0.16 -5.92 16.40
N GLY A 190 -1.21 -6.36 15.69
CA GLY A 190 -1.53 -7.79 15.57
C GLY A 190 -0.57 -8.60 14.70
N GLY A 191 0.26 -7.95 13.88
CA GLY A 191 1.12 -8.63 12.92
C GLY A 191 1.72 -7.69 11.88
N ALA A 192 2.37 -8.28 10.89
CA ALA A 192 2.83 -7.55 9.71
C ALA A 192 1.62 -6.98 8.95
N PRO A 193 1.73 -5.79 8.32
CA PRO A 193 0.63 -5.22 7.56
C PRO A 193 0.21 -6.13 6.40
N MET A 194 -1.02 -6.63 6.39
CA MET A 194 -1.56 -7.42 5.27
C MET A 194 -2.16 -6.54 4.15
N GLY A 195 -2.46 -5.29 4.47
CA GLY A 195 -2.96 -4.28 3.53
C GLY A 195 -2.28 -2.95 3.81
N TRP A 196 -3.09 -1.94 4.13
CA TRP A 196 -2.62 -0.66 4.62
C TRP A 196 -3.37 -0.25 5.88
N SER A 197 -2.73 0.54 6.74
CA SER A 197 -3.34 1.18 7.90
C SER A 197 -2.69 2.51 8.17
N TYR A 198 -3.40 3.47 8.76
CA TYR A 198 -2.74 4.68 9.25
C TYR A 198 -1.77 4.38 10.39
N VAL A 199 -0.67 5.12 10.44
CA VAL A 199 0.35 5.00 11.49
C VAL A 199 -0.23 5.48 12.82
N LYS A 200 0.09 4.78 13.91
CA LYS A 200 -0.32 5.19 15.26
C LYS A 200 0.48 6.43 15.67
N LYS A 201 -0.17 7.42 16.30
CA LYS A 201 0.48 8.68 16.70
C LYS A 201 1.74 8.50 17.51
N ASN A 202 1.74 7.61 18.51
CA ASN A 202 2.92 7.36 19.34
C ASN A 202 4.09 6.75 18.53
N MET A 203 3.80 5.92 17.52
CA MET A 203 4.82 5.39 16.61
C MET A 203 5.39 6.49 15.73
N TRP A 204 4.50 7.33 15.19
CA TRP A 204 4.87 8.46 14.37
C TRP A 204 5.76 9.46 15.12
N GLN A 205 5.38 9.86 16.35
CA GLN A 205 6.19 10.74 17.20
C GLN A 205 7.58 10.15 17.51
N ALA A 206 7.62 8.86 17.84
CA ALA A 206 8.86 8.18 18.20
C ALA A 206 9.87 8.06 17.05
N ARG A 207 9.39 7.95 15.80
CA ARG A 207 10.21 7.54 14.64
C ARG A 207 10.30 8.59 13.53
N TRP A 208 9.37 9.54 13.52
CA TRP A 208 9.35 10.69 12.63
C TRP A 208 9.41 11.96 13.46
N GLY A 209 8.30 12.39 14.06
CA GLY A 209 8.20 13.66 14.80
C GLY A 209 7.63 14.80 13.95
N GLU A 210 7.34 15.94 14.58
CA GLU A 210 6.68 17.09 13.94
C GLU A 210 7.65 17.89 13.07
N ASP A 211 8.83 18.21 13.60
CA ASP A 211 9.77 19.14 12.99
C ASP A 211 11.08 18.45 12.58
N ASP A 212 11.85 19.10 11.71
CA ASP A 212 13.10 18.55 11.18
C ASP A 212 14.15 18.27 12.28
N GLU A 213 14.24 19.10 13.31
CA GLU A 213 15.10 18.86 14.48
C GLU A 213 14.72 17.56 15.20
N SER A 214 13.42 17.28 15.30
CA SER A 214 12.92 16.05 15.93
C SER A 214 13.16 14.81 15.08
N ARG A 215 13.40 14.98 13.77
CA ARG A 215 13.73 13.90 12.82
C ARG A 215 15.22 13.61 12.77
N GLU A 216 16.06 14.56 13.15
CA GLU A 216 17.50 14.39 13.23
C GLU A 216 17.85 13.18 14.11
N GLY A 217 18.69 12.28 13.59
CA GLY A 217 19.06 11.04 14.27
C GLY A 217 18.01 9.91 14.25
N LYS A 218 16.77 10.15 13.81
CA LYS A 218 15.74 9.09 13.64
C LYS A 218 15.73 8.50 12.24
N VAL A 219 15.99 9.33 11.23
CA VAL A 219 15.98 8.96 9.81
C VAL A 219 17.22 9.44 9.09
N LYS A 220 17.58 8.74 8.00
CA LYS A 220 18.58 9.17 7.01
C LYS A 220 17.86 9.37 5.68
N ARG A 221 18.03 10.54 5.06
CA ARG A 221 17.53 10.77 3.70
C ARG A 221 18.35 9.93 2.71
N VAL A 222 17.66 9.18 1.88
CA VAL A 222 18.24 8.39 0.78
C VAL A 222 18.32 9.25 -0.48
N PHE A 223 17.20 9.90 -0.83
CA PHE A 223 17.10 10.94 -1.86
C PHE A 223 15.93 11.87 -1.56
#